data_AF-A0A0U5E0P1-F1
#
_entry.id   AF-A0A0U5E0P1-F1
#
_cell.length_a   1.000
_cell.length_b   1.000
_cell.length_c   1.000
_cell.angle_alpha   90.00
_cell.angle_beta   90.00
_cell.angle_gamma   90.00
#
_symmetry.space_group_name_H-M   'P 1'
#
loop_
_entity.id
_entity.type
_entity.pdbx_description
1 polymer ?
#
loop_
_entity_poly.entity_id
_entity_poly.type
_entity_poly.pdbx_seq_one_letter_code
_entity_poly.pdbx_strand_id
1 'polypeptide(L)'
;MTDRAELAEQIRSACLQAASAAYEQAGISGLCGEGRWKLAVQALKTLDLAPLLETSTPETRRPATPKPEARRGSMQRIEPLRRLSSEHHAGLVIARRARELARNAPDAREAAWADLRQRFADELEPHFKLEERGLLPALLAAGEGVLVERTLAEHLRMRAMIDAGGPEDLGAFAEALADHIRFEEKELFETAQRVLGTEALERIQALHDREAAPVCRT
;
A
#
# COMPACT_ATOMS: atom_id res chain seq x y z
N MET A 1 3.44 -9.28 35.07
CA MET A 1 2.57 -8.08 34.90
C MET A 1 2.47 -7.85 33.41
N THR A 2 1.48 -8.46 32.76
CA THR A 2 1.24 -8.22 31.33
C THR A 2 0.75 -6.79 31.16
N ASP A 3 1.41 -5.99 30.32
CA ASP A 3 0.91 -4.64 30.02
C ASP A 3 -0.46 -4.75 29.32
N ARG A 4 -1.34 -3.75 29.47
CA ARG A 4 -2.58 -3.69 28.70
C ARG A 4 -2.30 -3.61 27.20
N ALA A 5 -1.20 -2.97 26.80
CA ALA A 5 -0.73 -2.98 25.41
C ALA A 5 -0.29 -4.39 24.97
N GLU A 6 0.45 -5.10 25.82
CA GLU A 6 0.91 -6.46 25.57
C GLU A 6 -0.25 -7.46 25.51
N LEU A 7 -1.24 -7.36 26.41
CA LEU A 7 -2.47 -8.15 26.37
C LEU A 7 -3.30 -7.86 25.11
N ALA A 8 -3.41 -6.59 24.69
CA ALA A 8 -4.08 -6.23 23.46
C ALA A 8 -3.36 -6.82 22.22
N GLU A 9 -2.03 -6.90 22.24
CA GLU A 9 -1.25 -7.57 21.19
C GLU A 9 -1.43 -9.09 21.21
N GLN A 10 -1.44 -9.71 22.39
CA GLN A 10 -1.71 -11.14 22.54
C GLN A 10 -3.10 -11.52 22.01
N ILE A 11 -4.13 -10.74 22.33
CA ILE A 11 -5.49 -10.91 21.79
C ILE A 11 -5.51 -10.71 20.27
N ARG A 12 -4.84 -9.68 19.74
CA ARG A 12 -4.76 -9.45 18.28
C ARG A 12 -4.07 -10.61 17.56
N SER A 13 -2.97 -11.08 18.12
CA SER A 13 -2.20 -12.22 17.59
C SER A 13 -3.05 -13.50 17.58
N ALA A 14 -3.74 -13.81 18.67
CA ALA A 14 -4.64 -14.97 18.77
C ALA A 14 -5.78 -14.90 17.72
N CYS A 15 -6.41 -13.73 17.56
CA CYS A 15 -7.44 -13.50 16.55
C CYS A 15 -6.90 -13.72 15.12
N LEU A 16 -5.76 -13.11 14.77
CA LEU A 16 -5.16 -13.25 13.44
C LEU A 16 -4.76 -14.70 13.15
N GLN A 17 -4.16 -15.40 14.11
CA GLN A 17 -3.80 -16.81 13.98
C GLN A 17 -5.04 -17.70 13.74
N ALA A 18 -6.10 -17.52 14.53
CA ALA A 18 -7.33 -18.29 14.39
C ALA A 18 -8.02 -18.05 13.03
N ALA A 19 -8.06 -16.80 12.57
CA ALA A 19 -8.64 -16.43 11.29
C ALA A 19 -7.85 -17.04 10.10
N SER A 20 -6.52 -16.86 10.09
CA SER A 20 -5.65 -17.37 9.01
C SER A 20 -5.65 -18.89 8.95
N ALA A 21 -5.51 -19.58 10.09
CA ALA A 21 -5.51 -21.04 10.14
C ALA A 21 -6.84 -21.63 9.62
N ALA A 22 -7.98 -21.02 9.98
CA ALA A 22 -9.29 -21.43 9.46
C ALA A 22 -9.45 -21.15 7.96
N TYR A 23 -8.92 -20.01 7.46
CA TYR A 23 -8.96 -19.66 6.04
C TYR A 23 -8.11 -20.61 5.18
N GLU A 24 -6.90 -20.92 5.63
CA GLU A 24 -5.96 -21.85 4.98
C GLU A 24 -6.52 -23.28 4.99
N GLN A 25 -6.98 -23.78 6.13
CA GLN A 25 -7.55 -25.12 6.26
C GLN A 25 -8.83 -25.29 5.41
N ALA A 26 -9.68 -24.26 5.34
CA ALA A 26 -10.82 -24.21 4.43
C ALA A 26 -10.37 -24.27 2.96
N GLY A 27 -9.23 -23.66 2.64
CA GLY A 27 -8.64 -23.70 1.30
C GLY A 27 -8.05 -25.05 0.92
N ILE A 28 -7.36 -25.72 1.84
CA ILE A 28 -6.90 -27.11 1.69
C ILE A 28 -8.10 -28.05 1.48
N SER A 29 -9.22 -27.76 2.16
CA SER A 29 -10.50 -28.48 2.02
C SER A 29 -11.28 -28.13 0.74
N GLY A 30 -10.71 -27.35 -0.19
CA GLY A 30 -11.28 -27.08 -1.51
C GLY A 30 -12.37 -26.00 -1.57
N LEU A 31 -12.61 -25.23 -0.50
CA LEU A 31 -13.64 -24.18 -0.51
C LEU A 31 -13.22 -22.99 -1.40
N CYS A 32 -14.21 -22.31 -1.96
CA CYS A 32 -14.03 -21.04 -2.67
C CYS A 32 -13.71 -19.89 -1.70
N GLY A 33 -13.18 -18.76 -2.20
CA GLY A 33 -12.72 -17.63 -1.37
C GLY A 33 -13.77 -17.12 -0.37
N GLU A 34 -15.02 -16.96 -0.80
CA GLU A 34 -16.13 -16.53 0.08
C GLU A 34 -16.43 -17.58 1.18
N GLY A 35 -16.30 -18.87 0.87
CA GLY A 35 -16.46 -19.96 1.83
C GLY A 35 -15.34 -19.99 2.88
N ARG A 36 -14.09 -19.77 2.45
CA ARG A 36 -12.93 -19.63 3.35
C ARG A 36 -13.09 -18.44 4.29
N TRP A 37 -13.53 -17.29 3.76
CA TRP A 37 -13.81 -16.09 4.56
C TRP A 37 -14.89 -16.33 5.62
N LYS A 38 -15.99 -17.00 5.27
CA LYS A 38 -17.06 -17.33 6.23
C LYS A 38 -16.55 -18.21 7.39
N LEU A 39 -15.66 -19.16 7.13
CA LEU A 39 -15.05 -19.99 8.18
C LEU A 39 -14.02 -19.23 9.02
N ALA A 40 -13.22 -18.34 8.42
CA ALA A 40 -12.30 -17.45 9.16
C ALA A 40 -13.04 -16.52 10.13
N VAL A 41 -14.14 -15.90 9.67
CA VAL A 41 -15.01 -15.07 10.51
C VAL A 41 -15.73 -15.89 11.58
N GLN A 42 -16.09 -17.15 11.30
CA GLN A 42 -16.67 -18.04 12.31
C GLN A 42 -15.64 -18.43 13.38
N ALA A 43 -14.39 -18.72 13.00
CA ALA A 43 -13.31 -19.03 13.93
C ALA A 43 -13.04 -17.87 14.90
N LEU A 44 -13.04 -16.62 14.40
CA LEU A 44 -12.95 -15.41 15.24
C LEU A 44 -14.10 -15.30 16.26
N LYS A 45 -15.33 -15.66 15.87
CA LYS A 45 -16.51 -15.60 16.76
C LYS A 45 -16.52 -16.68 17.83
N THR A 46 -15.85 -17.81 17.59
CA THR A 46 -15.78 -18.95 18.52
C THR A 46 -14.44 -19.07 19.24
N LEU A 47 -13.52 -18.13 19.05
CA LEU A 47 -12.22 -18.12 19.71
C LEU A 47 -12.39 -17.83 21.20
N ASP A 48 -11.97 -18.77 22.05
CA ASP A 48 -11.95 -18.57 23.49
C ASP A 48 -10.73 -17.73 23.90
N LEU A 49 -11.01 -16.58 24.52
CA LEU A 49 -10.00 -15.63 25.00
C LEU A 49 -9.85 -15.69 26.53
N ALA A 50 -10.66 -16.47 27.26
CA ALA A 50 -10.57 -16.55 28.72
C ALA A 50 -9.16 -16.90 29.24
N PRO A 51 -8.39 -17.84 28.63
CA PRO A 51 -7.03 -18.15 29.07
C PRO A 51 -6.05 -16.97 28.96
N LEU A 52 -6.30 -16.01 28.05
CA LEU A 52 -5.47 -14.81 27.91
C LEU A 52 -5.83 -13.74 28.95
N LEU A 53 -7.08 -13.71 29.40
CA LEU A 53 -7.57 -12.74 30.38
C LEU A 53 -7.20 -13.13 31.82
N GLU A 54 -7.19 -14.43 32.15
CA GLU A 54 -6.85 -14.92 33.50
C GLU A 54 -5.40 -14.63 33.92
N THR A 55 -4.48 -14.51 32.97
CA THR A 55 -3.05 -14.21 33.24
C THR A 55 -2.77 -12.76 33.69
N SER A 56 -3.79 -11.89 33.71
CA SER A 56 -3.59 -10.43 33.73
C SER A 56 -4.24 -9.66 34.90
N THR A 57 -4.72 -10.33 35.95
CA THR A 57 -5.16 -9.66 37.19
C THR A 57 -4.08 -9.70 38.27
N PRO A 58 -3.70 -8.53 38.85
CA PRO A 58 -4.20 -8.19 40.19
C PRO A 58 -4.54 -6.69 40.41
N GLU A 59 -5.00 -6.37 41.62
CA GLU A 59 -5.66 -5.11 42.02
C GLU A 59 -4.80 -3.83 42.17
N THR A 60 -5.47 -2.69 42.00
CA THR A 60 -5.23 -1.31 42.49
C THR A 60 -3.84 -0.83 42.98
N ARG A 61 -3.29 0.23 42.34
CA ARG A 61 -3.18 1.61 42.92
C ARG A 61 -2.66 2.70 41.94
N ARG A 62 -3.06 3.95 42.19
CA ARG A 62 -2.50 5.25 41.72
C ARG A 62 -1.62 5.86 42.85
N PRO A 63 -0.88 6.98 42.67
CA PRO A 63 -0.69 7.88 41.50
C PRO A 63 0.78 7.74 40.95
N ALA A 64 1.51 8.67 40.30
CA ALA A 64 1.37 10.12 40.03
C ALA A 64 2.13 10.57 38.74
N THR A 65 2.47 11.87 38.62
CA THR A 65 3.26 12.51 37.54
C THR A 65 4.38 13.40 38.12
N PRO A 66 5.37 13.83 37.31
CA PRO A 66 5.27 15.18 36.72
C PRO A 66 5.80 15.34 35.26
N LYS A 67 5.46 16.50 34.68
CA LYS A 67 5.90 17.12 33.39
C LYS A 67 7.20 17.98 33.62
N PRO A 68 7.80 18.78 32.68
CA PRO A 68 7.34 19.22 31.35
C PRO A 68 8.37 19.27 30.17
N GLU A 69 7.84 19.32 28.92
CA GLU A 69 8.28 20.15 27.75
C GLU A 69 9.73 20.05 27.17
N ALA A 70 10.02 20.32 25.89
CA ALA A 70 9.24 20.49 24.66
C ALA A 70 10.18 20.47 23.44
N ARG A 71 9.67 20.21 22.22
CA ARG A 71 9.95 21.00 20.99
C ARG A 71 9.13 20.50 19.80
N ARG A 72 8.49 21.45 19.10
CA ARG A 72 7.79 21.22 17.83
C ARG A 72 8.82 21.16 16.70
N GLY A 73 9.19 19.94 16.29
CA GLY A 73 10.02 19.72 15.11
C GLY A 73 9.28 20.09 13.83
N SER A 74 9.99 20.67 12.87
CA SER A 74 9.46 20.99 11.54
C SER A 74 9.12 19.72 10.76
N MET A 75 8.05 19.75 9.96
CA MET A 75 7.81 18.76 8.90
C MET A 75 8.87 18.92 7.81
N GLN A 76 10.06 18.38 8.05
CA GLN A 76 10.98 18.00 6.99
C GLN A 76 10.28 16.85 6.25
N ARG A 77 9.86 17.07 4.99
CA ARG A 77 9.41 15.97 4.14
C ARG A 77 10.56 14.98 4.05
N ILE A 78 10.33 13.74 4.45
CA ILE A 78 11.40 12.75 4.57
C ILE A 78 11.83 12.39 3.14
N GLU A 79 13.09 12.71 2.80
CA GLU A 79 13.65 12.67 1.43
C GLU A 79 13.33 11.40 0.62
N PRO A 80 13.26 10.17 1.20
CA PRO A 80 12.86 8.94 0.53
C PRO A 80 11.62 8.94 -0.38
N LEU A 81 10.62 9.79 -0.11
CA LEU A 81 9.43 9.86 -0.96
C LEU A 81 9.57 10.85 -2.13
N ARG A 82 10.58 11.74 -2.11
CA ARG A 82 10.76 12.74 -3.17
C ARG A 82 11.04 12.14 -4.54
N ARG A 83 11.67 10.96 -4.61
CA ARG A 83 11.90 10.25 -5.88
C ARG A 83 10.58 9.77 -6.48
N LEU A 84 9.76 9.03 -5.72
CA LEU A 84 8.44 8.57 -6.15
C LEU A 84 7.52 9.75 -6.53
N SER A 85 7.42 10.77 -5.67
CA SER A 85 6.66 12.00 -5.97
C SER A 85 7.19 12.79 -7.18
N SER A 86 8.45 12.59 -7.60
CA SER A 86 8.96 13.20 -8.84
C SER A 86 8.55 12.41 -10.08
N GLU A 87 8.45 11.09 -9.99
CA GLU A 87 7.94 10.21 -11.05
C GLU A 87 6.43 10.42 -11.25
N HIS A 88 5.68 10.67 -10.17
CA HIS A 88 4.28 11.13 -10.22
C HIS A 88 4.06 12.39 -11.10
N HIS A 89 5.03 13.30 -11.18
CA HIS A 89 4.90 14.46 -12.07
C HIS A 89 4.88 14.05 -13.54
N ALA A 90 5.73 13.08 -13.94
CA ALA A 90 5.73 12.52 -15.29
C ALA A 90 4.41 11.77 -15.57
N GLY A 91 3.94 10.95 -14.62
CA GLY A 91 2.65 10.26 -14.70
C GLY A 91 1.47 11.22 -14.93
N LEU A 92 1.44 12.36 -14.22
CA LEU A 92 0.41 13.39 -14.43
C LEU A 92 0.51 14.13 -15.78
N VAL A 93 1.71 14.25 -16.36
CA VAL A 93 1.90 14.78 -17.72
C VAL A 93 1.38 13.77 -18.76
N ILE A 94 1.70 12.48 -18.60
CA ILE A 94 1.17 11.39 -19.44
C ILE A 94 -0.36 11.37 -19.38
N ALA A 95 -0.94 11.34 -18.18
CA ALA A 95 -2.39 11.35 -17.98
C ALA A 95 -3.05 12.59 -18.61
N ARG A 96 -2.47 13.79 -18.46
CA ARG A 96 -3.02 15.01 -19.06
C ARG A 96 -3.04 14.93 -20.59
N ARG A 97 -1.93 14.51 -21.21
CA ARG A 97 -1.78 14.41 -22.67
C ARG A 97 -2.74 13.37 -23.25
N ALA A 98 -2.83 12.18 -22.63
CA ALA A 98 -3.76 11.13 -23.01
C ALA A 98 -5.22 11.62 -22.95
N ARG A 99 -5.62 12.30 -21.87
CA ARG A 99 -6.98 12.87 -21.72
C ARG A 99 -7.30 13.98 -22.72
N GLU A 100 -6.30 14.76 -23.14
CA GLU A 100 -6.47 15.78 -24.17
C GLU A 100 -6.69 15.15 -25.55
N LEU A 101 -5.82 14.22 -25.95
CA LEU A 101 -5.92 13.51 -27.25
C LEU A 101 -7.20 12.67 -27.34
N ALA A 102 -7.58 11.98 -26.27
CA ALA A 102 -8.83 11.22 -26.20
C ALA A 102 -10.07 12.07 -26.52
N ARG A 103 -10.10 13.34 -26.08
CA ARG A 103 -11.24 14.26 -26.30
C ARG A 103 -11.17 15.01 -27.62
N ASN A 104 -10.00 15.51 -27.98
CA ASN A 104 -9.85 16.55 -29.01
C ASN A 104 -9.30 16.04 -30.34
N ALA A 105 -8.70 14.84 -30.39
CA ALA A 105 -8.05 14.32 -31.60
C ALA A 105 -8.35 12.83 -31.83
N PRO A 106 -9.57 12.48 -32.30
CA PRO A 106 -9.97 11.09 -32.59
C PRO A 106 -8.98 10.35 -33.50
N ASP A 107 -8.55 11.01 -34.58
CA ASP A 107 -7.63 10.46 -35.59
C ASP A 107 -6.21 10.19 -35.02
N ALA A 108 -5.87 10.79 -33.88
CA ALA A 108 -4.58 10.59 -33.21
C ALA A 108 -4.61 9.53 -32.11
N ARG A 109 -5.78 8.94 -31.78
CA ARG A 109 -5.93 8.01 -30.65
C ARG A 109 -5.06 6.76 -30.77
N GLU A 110 -4.96 6.17 -31.96
CA GLU A 110 -4.10 5.01 -32.24
C GLU A 110 -2.64 5.28 -31.85
N ALA A 111 -2.08 6.37 -32.38
CA ALA A 111 -0.70 6.79 -32.09
C ALA A 111 -0.51 7.17 -30.60
N ALA A 112 -1.53 7.78 -29.98
CA ALA A 112 -1.52 8.12 -28.57
C ALA A 112 -1.60 6.90 -27.65
N TRP A 113 -2.32 5.84 -28.05
CA TRP A 113 -2.38 4.57 -27.33
C TRP A 113 -1.05 3.82 -27.42
N ALA A 114 -0.41 3.82 -28.60
CA ALA A 114 0.93 3.26 -28.77
C ALA A 114 1.99 3.99 -27.91
N ASP A 115 2.00 5.33 -27.92
CA ASP A 115 2.85 6.16 -27.04
C ASP A 115 2.57 5.85 -25.56
N LEU A 116 1.30 5.73 -25.16
CA LEU A 116 0.93 5.38 -23.79
C LEU A 116 1.41 3.98 -23.38
N ARG A 117 1.24 2.95 -24.22
CA ARG A 117 1.72 1.58 -23.91
C ARG A 117 3.23 1.54 -23.77
N GLN A 118 3.96 2.30 -24.59
CA GLN A 118 5.41 2.43 -24.44
C GLN A 118 5.79 3.15 -23.13
N ARG A 119 5.21 4.33 -22.87
CA ARG A 119 5.42 5.10 -21.62
C ARG A 119 5.06 4.28 -20.37
N PHE A 120 4.05 3.44 -20.46
CA PHE A 120 3.68 2.53 -19.38
C PHE A 120 4.80 1.53 -19.09
N ALA A 121 5.34 0.87 -20.11
CA ALA A 121 6.43 -0.10 -19.96
C ALA A 121 7.75 0.56 -19.51
N ASP A 122 8.05 1.75 -20.01
CA ASP A 122 9.33 2.45 -19.78
C ASP A 122 9.36 3.24 -18.45
N GLU A 123 8.21 3.74 -17.95
CA GLU A 123 8.14 4.66 -16.80
C GLU A 123 7.22 4.16 -15.67
N LEU A 124 5.96 3.80 -15.96
CA LEU A 124 4.95 3.50 -14.93
C LEU A 124 5.10 2.10 -14.31
N GLU A 125 5.35 1.07 -15.13
CA GLU A 125 5.52 -0.30 -14.66
C GLU A 125 6.78 -0.51 -13.81
N PRO A 126 7.94 0.11 -14.10
CA PRO A 126 9.07 0.17 -13.17
C PRO A 126 8.71 0.87 -11.85
N HIS A 127 7.98 1.98 -11.90
CA HIS A 127 7.56 2.74 -10.72
C HIS A 127 6.66 1.89 -9.79
N PHE A 128 5.59 1.29 -10.33
CA PHE A 128 4.72 0.37 -9.56
C PHE A 128 5.51 -0.78 -8.90
N LYS A 129 6.50 -1.33 -9.60
CA LYS A 129 7.37 -2.40 -9.07
C LYS A 129 8.26 -1.94 -7.91
N LEU A 130 8.71 -0.69 -7.89
CA LEU A 130 9.47 -0.12 -6.76
C LEU A 130 8.59 -0.07 -5.51
N GLU A 131 7.36 0.39 -5.63
CA GLU A 131 6.41 0.50 -4.52
C GLU A 131 5.97 -0.87 -4.01
N GLU A 132 5.61 -1.80 -4.91
CA GLU A 132 5.24 -3.18 -4.60
C GLU A 132 6.34 -3.95 -3.86
N ARG A 133 7.61 -3.59 -4.07
CA ARG A 133 8.78 -4.27 -3.47
C ARG A 133 9.37 -3.53 -2.26
N GLY A 134 9.10 -2.24 -2.11
CA GLY A 134 9.63 -1.39 -1.06
C GLY A 134 8.55 -0.83 -0.14
N LEU A 135 7.75 0.11 -0.66
CA LEU A 135 6.79 0.90 0.14
C LEU A 135 5.62 0.06 0.66
N LEU A 136 4.97 -0.73 -0.20
CA LEU A 136 3.77 -1.48 0.16
C LEU A 136 4.04 -2.59 1.19
N PRO A 137 5.13 -3.39 1.11
CA PRO A 137 5.49 -4.33 2.17
C PRO A 137 5.77 -3.65 3.52
N ALA A 138 6.37 -2.45 3.52
CA ALA A 138 6.63 -1.70 4.74
C ALA A 138 5.33 -1.17 5.38
N LEU A 139 4.40 -0.66 4.57
CA LEU A 139 3.07 -0.25 5.02
C LEU A 139 2.23 -1.43 5.55
N LEU A 140 2.30 -2.59 4.88
CA LEU A 140 1.63 -3.82 5.34
C LEU A 140 2.18 -4.26 6.70
N ALA A 141 3.50 -4.23 6.90
CA ALA A 141 4.14 -4.53 8.18
C ALA A 141 3.79 -3.51 9.28
N ALA A 142 3.46 -2.26 8.92
CA ALA A 142 2.94 -1.23 9.82
C ALA A 142 1.43 -1.35 10.11
N GLY A 143 0.73 -2.32 9.50
CA GLY A 143 -0.70 -2.58 9.69
C GLY A 143 -1.63 -1.84 8.72
N GLU A 144 -1.10 -1.08 7.75
CA GLU A 144 -1.87 -0.26 6.80
C GLU A 144 -2.36 -1.08 5.58
N GLY A 145 -2.82 -2.32 5.82
CA GLY A 145 -3.18 -3.29 4.79
C GLY A 145 -4.25 -2.81 3.80
N VAL A 146 -5.22 -2.00 4.24
CA VAL A 146 -6.29 -1.45 3.39
C VAL A 146 -5.73 -0.52 2.30
N LEU A 147 -4.69 0.27 2.62
CA LEU A 147 -4.03 1.13 1.62
C LEU A 147 -3.21 0.30 0.63
N VAL A 148 -2.55 -0.76 1.11
CA VAL A 148 -1.78 -1.69 0.28
C VAL A 148 -2.67 -2.46 -0.69
N GLU A 149 -3.79 -3.03 -0.21
CA GLU A 149 -4.78 -3.72 -1.03
C GLU A 149 -5.37 -2.81 -2.11
N ARG A 150 -5.67 -1.55 -1.77
CA ARG A 150 -6.15 -0.55 -2.73
C ARG A 150 -5.11 -0.26 -3.82
N THR A 151 -3.87 0.02 -3.43
CA THR A 151 -2.78 0.35 -4.37
C THR A 151 -2.54 -0.80 -5.36
N LEU A 152 -2.43 -2.04 -4.85
CA LEU A 152 -2.29 -3.25 -5.66
C LEU A 152 -3.47 -3.47 -6.62
N ALA A 153 -4.71 -3.20 -6.18
CA ALA A 153 -5.89 -3.31 -7.04
C ALA A 153 -5.89 -2.24 -8.15
N GLU A 154 -5.46 -1.01 -7.86
CA GLU A 154 -5.32 0.07 -8.85
C GLU A 154 -4.22 -0.25 -9.87
N HIS A 155 -3.05 -0.78 -9.44
CA HIS A 155 -1.98 -1.25 -10.33
C HIS A 155 -2.45 -2.38 -11.27
N LEU A 156 -3.06 -3.42 -10.70
CA LEU A 156 -3.57 -4.57 -11.48
C LEU A 156 -4.63 -4.13 -12.49
N ARG A 157 -5.50 -3.19 -12.13
CA ARG A 157 -6.48 -2.60 -13.06
C ARG A 157 -5.80 -1.88 -14.21
N MET A 158 -4.79 -1.03 -13.94
CA MET A 158 -4.08 -0.32 -15.00
C MET A 158 -3.29 -1.26 -15.92
N ARG A 159 -2.63 -2.29 -15.37
CA ARG A 159 -1.99 -3.36 -16.17
C ARG A 159 -3.00 -4.05 -17.09
N ALA A 160 -4.16 -4.46 -16.56
CA ALA A 160 -5.21 -5.10 -17.35
C ALA A 160 -5.77 -4.18 -18.46
N MET A 161 -5.90 -2.87 -18.20
CA MET A 161 -6.29 -1.89 -19.23
C MET A 161 -5.23 -1.73 -20.31
N ILE A 162 -3.95 -1.80 -19.98
CA ILE A 162 -2.87 -1.80 -20.97
C ILE A 162 -2.89 -3.09 -21.78
N ASP A 163 -2.96 -4.25 -21.13
CA ASP A 163 -2.85 -5.55 -21.80
C ASP A 163 -4.01 -5.80 -22.78
N ALA A 164 -5.26 -5.60 -22.31
CA ALA A 164 -6.48 -5.96 -23.04
C ALA A 164 -7.20 -4.77 -23.73
N GLY A 165 -6.84 -3.53 -23.42
CA GLY A 165 -7.53 -2.32 -23.90
C GLY A 165 -7.03 -1.75 -25.23
N GLY A 166 -7.82 -0.81 -25.74
CA GLY A 166 -7.63 -0.16 -27.04
C GLY A 166 -7.56 1.38 -26.99
N PRO A 167 -7.40 2.05 -28.14
CA PRO A 167 -7.36 3.51 -28.25
C PRO A 167 -8.60 4.24 -27.69
N GLU A 168 -9.73 3.55 -27.58
CA GLU A 168 -10.95 3.98 -26.90
C GLU A 168 -10.77 4.15 -25.38
N ASP A 169 -9.91 3.34 -24.76
CA ASP A 169 -9.65 3.36 -23.31
C ASP A 169 -8.70 4.49 -22.88
N LEU A 170 -8.08 5.20 -23.83
CA LEU A 170 -7.11 6.28 -23.59
C LEU A 170 -7.62 7.33 -22.57
N GLY A 171 -8.91 7.67 -22.64
CA GLY A 171 -9.55 8.58 -21.70
C GLY A 171 -9.73 7.98 -20.30
N ALA A 172 -10.19 6.73 -20.22
CA ALA A 172 -10.41 6.01 -18.97
C ALA A 172 -9.09 5.72 -18.23
N PHE A 173 -8.04 5.35 -18.96
CA PHE A 173 -6.70 5.14 -18.40
C PHE A 173 -6.14 6.45 -17.83
N ALA A 174 -6.30 7.55 -18.56
CA ALA A 174 -5.89 8.89 -18.15
C ALA A 174 -6.66 9.45 -16.94
N GLU A 175 -7.82 8.89 -16.62
CA GLU A 175 -8.56 9.17 -15.39
C GLU A 175 -8.08 8.28 -14.25
N ALA A 176 -7.98 6.97 -14.46
CA ALA A 176 -7.46 6.02 -13.49
C ALA A 176 -6.07 6.42 -12.95
N LEU A 177 -5.11 6.70 -13.84
CA LEU A 177 -3.74 7.10 -13.45
C LEU A 177 -3.71 8.42 -12.66
N ALA A 178 -4.56 9.38 -13.00
CA ALA A 178 -4.58 10.68 -12.32
C ALA A 178 -5.23 10.61 -10.93
N ASP A 179 -6.25 9.76 -10.77
CA ASP A 179 -6.92 9.55 -9.49
C ASP A 179 -6.07 8.69 -8.54
N HIS A 180 -5.35 7.71 -9.09
CA HIS A 180 -4.34 6.89 -8.41
C HIS A 180 -3.21 7.74 -7.82
N ILE A 181 -2.46 8.48 -8.66
CA ILE A 181 -1.39 9.39 -8.20
C ILE A 181 -1.90 10.39 -7.15
N ARG A 182 -3.14 10.88 -7.31
CA ARG A 182 -3.77 11.80 -6.35
C ARG A 182 -4.06 11.13 -5.01
N PHE A 183 -4.46 9.86 -5.00
CA PHE A 183 -4.65 9.07 -3.80
C PHE A 183 -3.32 8.87 -3.07
N GLU A 184 -2.27 8.51 -3.81
CA GLU A 184 -0.97 8.18 -3.23
C GLU A 184 -0.32 9.38 -2.55
N GLU A 185 -0.27 10.52 -3.25
CA GLU A 185 0.24 11.79 -2.70
C GLU A 185 -0.54 12.30 -1.48
N LYS A 186 -1.81 11.92 -1.30
CA LYS A 186 -2.69 12.48 -0.25
C LYS A 186 -2.98 11.55 0.91
N GLU A 187 -2.94 10.25 0.68
CA GLU A 187 -3.40 9.23 1.64
C GLU A 187 -2.28 8.23 1.92
N LEU A 188 -1.67 7.65 0.87
CA LEU A 188 -0.62 6.64 0.99
C LEU A 188 0.67 7.23 1.58
N PHE A 189 1.21 8.29 0.97
CA PHE A 189 2.49 8.89 1.34
C PHE A 189 2.42 9.69 2.64
N GLU A 190 1.29 10.35 2.92
CA GLU A 190 1.05 11.00 4.22
C GLU A 190 0.89 9.97 5.35
N THR A 191 0.33 8.80 5.06
CA THR A 191 0.31 7.69 6.02
C THR A 191 1.70 7.06 6.20
N ALA A 192 2.44 6.84 5.11
CA ALA A 192 3.81 6.33 5.15
C ALA A 192 4.72 7.20 6.03
N GLN A 193 4.71 8.53 5.87
CA GLN A 193 5.46 9.46 6.72
C GLN A 193 5.05 9.44 8.20
N ARG A 194 3.82 9.02 8.50
CA ARG A 194 3.24 8.97 9.85
C ARG A 194 3.51 7.65 10.57
N VAL A 195 3.55 6.52 9.86
CA VAL A 195 3.67 5.18 10.46
C VAL A 195 5.04 4.53 10.25
N LEU A 196 5.79 4.92 9.22
CA LEU A 196 7.13 4.40 8.97
C LEU A 196 8.18 5.29 9.62
N GLY A 197 9.01 4.69 10.49
CA GLY A 197 10.16 5.37 11.07
C GLY A 197 11.25 5.66 10.02
N THR A 198 12.15 6.59 10.32
CA THR A 198 13.20 7.07 9.40
C THR A 198 13.98 5.94 8.74
N GLU A 199 14.43 4.93 9.50
CA GLU A 199 15.18 3.81 8.93
C GLU A 199 14.40 2.99 7.90
N ALA A 200 13.08 2.87 8.04
CA ALA A 200 12.24 2.14 7.09
C ALA A 200 12.14 2.91 5.77
N LEU A 201 11.99 4.23 5.85
CA LEU A 201 11.99 5.13 4.70
C LEU A 201 13.37 5.15 4.02
N GLU A 202 14.47 5.19 4.78
CA GLU A 202 15.84 5.10 4.24
C GLU A 202 16.09 3.76 3.52
N ARG A 203 15.58 2.64 4.05
CA ARG A 203 15.66 1.34 3.36
C ARG A 203 14.87 1.33 2.04
N ILE A 204 13.71 1.98 1.99
CA ILE A 204 12.92 2.13 0.77
C ILE A 204 13.70 2.95 -0.27
N GLN A 205 14.28 4.10 0.12
CA GLN A 205 15.12 4.90 -0.78
C GLN A 205 16.34 4.13 -1.31
N ALA A 206 17.03 3.38 -0.44
CA ALA A 206 18.18 2.58 -0.83
C ALA A 206 17.86 1.43 -1.80
N LEU A 207 16.61 0.95 -1.82
CA LEU A 207 16.13 0.04 -2.88
C LEU A 207 15.97 0.78 -4.19
N HIS A 208 15.34 1.97 -4.18
CA HIS A 208 15.13 2.77 -5.39
C HIS A 208 16.44 3.24 -6.04
N ASP A 209 17.43 3.67 -5.25
CA ASP A 209 18.72 4.13 -5.76
C ASP A 209 19.52 3.02 -6.45
N ARG A 210 19.36 1.77 -6.01
CA ARG A 210 20.02 0.60 -6.61
C ARG A 210 19.45 0.23 -7.98
N GLU A 211 18.19 0.54 -8.24
CA GLU A 211 17.55 0.28 -9.54
C GLU A 211 17.69 1.47 -10.49
N ALA A 212 17.87 2.68 -9.96
CA ALA A 212 18.24 3.87 -10.73
C ALA A 212 19.73 3.88 -11.15
N ALA A 213 20.59 3.10 -10.49
CA ALA A 213 21.99 2.98 -10.87
C ALA A 213 22.12 2.35 -12.27
N PRO A 214 22.84 2.97 -13.23
CA PRO A 214 22.98 2.41 -14.56
C PRO A 214 23.72 1.08 -14.46
N VAL A 215 23.08 0.00 -14.95
CA VAL A 215 23.74 -1.29 -15.13
C VAL A 215 24.86 -1.10 -16.15
N CYS A 216 26.08 -0.90 -15.66
CA CYS A 216 27.30 -0.81 -16.45
C CYS A 216 27.55 -2.18 -17.08
N ARG A 217 27.03 -2.37 -18.30
CA ARG A 217 27.24 -3.57 -19.10
C ARG A 217 28.66 -3.52 -19.65
N THR A 218 29.51 -4.39 -19.11
CA THR A 218 30.81 -4.80 -19.68
C THR A 218 30.63 -5.77 -20.83
#